data_AF-A0A0M8WUI7-F1
#
_entry.id   AF-A0A0M8WUI7-F1
#
_cell.length_a   1.000
_cell.length_b   1.000
_cell.length_c   1.000
_cell.angle_alpha   90.00
_cell.angle_beta   90.00
_cell.angle_gamma   90.00
#
_symmetry.space_group_name_H-M   'P 1'
#
loop_
_entity.id
_entity.type
_entity.pdbx_description
1 polymer ?
#
loop_
_entity_poly.entity_id
_entity_poly.type
_entity_poly.pdbx_seq_one_letter_code
_entity_poly.pdbx_strand_id
1 'polypeptide(L)'
;MFDLEHVPVLVGGSVVPGRFTVGGASVVVGPVGMVITAEASDAPAKSGVWNAEEVRLIGPAPAPVTERLMGAPWGMDEGSLPIHIAVRVGGEVLYLGTAQVSQVGTSDGVLTDCELRFEAPLSRELLNRVRPPLPPEHLPGLEWLGNVNGDRAAALDQFVTGWYPTADATESPTSDSASRLPSGLRQLYRLAKQRPGALGTQNRILPESDLHTDHLGEMLVFGVENLGGFFWSLLWTLEGPEADPTVWFREFDEEPIAEQEPLSGFLIQFSLFEASMGADYLALPRKLTAQEVEALRV
;
A
#
# COMPACT_ATOMS: atom_id res chain seq x y z
N MET A 1 23.46 22.71 -3.19
CA MET A 1 22.38 23.73 -3.24
C MET A 1 22.11 23.97 -4.71
N PHE A 2 20.90 23.68 -5.17
CA PHE A 2 20.47 23.88 -6.55
C PHE A 2 19.77 25.24 -6.62
N ASP A 3 20.19 26.09 -7.54
CA ASP A 3 19.51 27.36 -7.77
C ASP A 3 18.41 27.16 -8.83
N LEU A 4 17.21 27.68 -8.58
CA LEU A 4 16.11 27.68 -9.54
C LEU A 4 16.49 28.38 -10.85
N GLU A 5 17.52 29.22 -10.84
CA GLU A 5 18.15 29.80 -12.04
C GLU A 5 18.77 28.76 -12.99
N HIS A 6 18.98 27.50 -12.56
CA HIS A 6 19.46 26.40 -13.39
C HIS A 6 18.34 25.61 -14.07
N VAL A 7 17.08 25.80 -13.67
CA VAL A 7 15.92 25.15 -14.31
C VAL A 7 15.88 25.44 -15.82
N PRO A 8 16.07 26.68 -16.31
CA PRO A 8 16.17 26.95 -17.73
C PRO A 8 17.23 26.10 -18.44
N VAL A 9 18.40 25.87 -17.84
CA VAL A 9 19.45 25.04 -18.46
C VAL A 9 18.99 23.59 -18.60
N LEU A 10 18.36 23.04 -17.56
CA LEU A 10 17.87 21.65 -17.56
C LEU A 10 16.72 21.40 -18.53
N VAL A 11 15.92 22.43 -18.84
CA VAL A 11 14.74 22.29 -19.71
C VAL A 11 14.92 22.92 -21.09
N GLY A 12 16.03 23.62 -21.37
CA GLY A 12 16.38 24.08 -22.73
C GLY A 12 16.20 25.57 -23.03
N GLY A 13 16.29 26.43 -22.02
CA GLY A 13 16.96 27.74 -21.99
C GLY A 13 16.47 28.91 -22.86
N SER A 14 15.88 28.68 -24.04
CA SER A 14 15.52 29.74 -25.00
C SER A 14 14.02 29.85 -25.28
N VAL A 15 13.23 28.86 -24.89
CA VAL A 15 11.77 28.83 -25.02
C VAL A 15 11.16 28.98 -23.63
N VAL A 16 10.06 29.74 -23.48
CA VAL A 16 9.32 29.84 -22.22
C VAL A 16 8.83 28.44 -21.86
N PRO A 17 9.39 27.78 -20.82
CA PRO A 17 9.00 26.42 -20.50
C PRO A 17 7.57 26.42 -19.93
N GLY A 18 6.83 25.35 -20.21
CA GLY A 18 5.52 25.13 -19.62
C GLY A 18 5.68 24.90 -18.12
N ARG A 19 4.95 25.67 -17.31
CA ARG A 19 4.96 25.54 -15.84
C ARG A 19 3.59 25.04 -15.37
N PHE A 20 3.61 23.97 -14.59
CA PHE A 20 2.43 23.26 -14.12
C PHE A 20 2.58 22.91 -12.64
N THR A 21 1.46 22.52 -12.03
CA THR A 21 1.43 21.99 -10.67
C THR A 21 0.68 20.65 -10.69
N VAL A 22 1.24 19.63 -10.05
CA VAL A 22 0.63 18.30 -9.93
C VAL A 22 0.84 17.77 -8.51
N GLY A 23 -0.25 17.57 -7.75
CA GLY A 23 -0.19 17.06 -6.38
C GLY A 23 0.66 17.87 -5.40
N GLY A 24 0.78 19.18 -5.63
CA GLY A 24 1.62 20.09 -4.84
C GLY A 24 3.08 20.21 -5.32
N ALA A 25 3.52 19.40 -6.29
CA ALA A 25 4.82 19.58 -6.94
C ALA A 25 4.72 20.58 -8.11
N SER A 26 5.75 21.40 -8.28
CA SER A 26 5.93 22.23 -9.47
C SER A 26 6.61 21.43 -10.56
N VAL A 27 6.04 21.43 -11.76
CA VAL A 27 6.55 20.72 -12.92
C VAL A 27 6.88 21.73 -14.01
N VAL A 28 8.12 21.68 -14.50
CA VAL A 28 8.58 22.51 -15.60
C VAL A 28 8.94 21.61 -16.77
N VAL A 29 8.28 21.80 -17.90
CA VAL A 29 8.49 21.03 -19.12
C VAL A 29 9.13 21.93 -20.17
N GLY A 30 10.23 21.46 -20.76
CA GLY A 30 10.87 22.12 -21.90
C GLY A 30 11.41 21.13 -22.92
N PRO A 31 11.97 21.64 -24.03
CA PRO A 31 12.34 20.83 -25.19
C PRO A 31 13.43 19.78 -24.94
N VAL A 32 14.24 19.90 -23.88
CA VAL A 32 15.34 18.96 -23.61
C VAL A 32 15.22 18.23 -22.28
N GLY A 33 14.14 18.47 -21.52
CA GLY A 33 14.02 17.90 -20.18
C GLY A 33 12.77 18.32 -19.44
N MET A 34 12.50 17.64 -18.34
CA MET A 34 11.48 17.99 -17.37
C MET A 34 12.13 18.16 -16.00
N VAL A 35 11.70 19.15 -15.22
CA VAL A 35 12.10 19.31 -13.82
C VAL A 35 10.85 19.20 -12.93
N ILE A 36 10.88 18.31 -11.96
CA ILE A 36 9.85 18.16 -10.93
C ILE A 36 10.45 18.64 -9.61
N THR A 37 9.81 19.64 -9.00
CA THR A 37 10.20 20.18 -7.69
C THR A 37 9.08 19.95 -6.69
N ALA A 38 9.30 19.06 -5.72
CA ALA A 38 8.37 18.80 -4.62
C ALA A 38 8.80 19.54 -3.33
N GLU A 39 7.91 19.64 -2.37
CA GLU A 39 8.25 20.05 -1.00
C GLU A 39 8.76 18.86 -0.20
N ALA A 40 9.70 19.10 0.72
CA ALA A 40 10.12 18.08 1.66
C ALA A 40 8.97 17.75 2.60
N SER A 41 8.55 16.49 2.60
CA SER A 41 7.36 16.04 3.31
C SER A 41 7.39 14.52 3.45
N ASP A 42 6.72 14.03 4.48
CA ASP A 42 6.45 12.60 4.68
C ASP A 42 4.95 12.31 4.51
N ALA A 43 4.33 12.95 3.51
CA ALA A 43 2.89 12.87 3.27
C ALA A 43 2.61 12.04 2.00
N PRO A 44 2.08 10.82 2.12
CA PRO A 44 1.89 9.89 0.99
C PRO A 44 0.85 10.38 -0.03
N ALA A 45 -0.12 11.18 0.41
CA ALA A 45 -1.18 11.72 -0.44
C ALA A 45 -0.74 12.89 -1.34
N LYS A 46 0.56 13.25 -1.34
CA LYS A 46 1.11 14.38 -2.12
C LYS A 46 2.26 13.90 -2.99
N SER A 47 2.51 14.65 -4.07
CA SER A 47 3.68 14.43 -4.91
C SER A 47 4.97 14.69 -4.12
N GLY A 48 5.92 13.77 -4.20
CA GLY A 48 7.16 13.86 -3.42
C GLY A 48 8.01 12.60 -3.50
N VAL A 49 9.13 12.63 -2.78
CA VAL A 49 9.99 11.45 -2.61
C VAL A 49 9.21 10.41 -1.81
N TRP A 50 9.16 9.18 -2.32
CA TRP A 50 8.43 8.07 -1.70
C TRP A 50 9.35 7.18 -0.88
N ASN A 51 10.50 6.81 -1.41
CA ASN A 51 11.55 6.05 -0.70
C ASN A 51 12.92 6.39 -1.31
N ALA A 52 13.96 5.60 -1.01
CA ALA A 52 15.29 5.85 -1.55
C ALA A 52 15.36 5.69 -3.08
N GLU A 53 14.47 4.91 -3.67
CA GLU A 53 14.47 4.55 -5.09
C GLU A 53 13.41 5.29 -5.89
N GLU A 54 12.39 5.85 -5.24
CA GLU A 54 11.16 6.29 -5.91
C GLU A 54 10.69 7.69 -5.51
N VAL A 55 10.10 8.37 -6.48
CA VAL A 55 9.35 9.62 -6.37
C VAL A 55 7.97 9.36 -6.95
N ARG A 56 6.92 9.87 -6.32
CA ARG A 56 5.55 9.78 -6.85
C ARG A 56 5.02 11.16 -7.23
N LEU A 57 4.35 11.23 -8.37
CA LEU A 57 3.55 12.37 -8.79
C LEU A 57 2.08 11.98 -8.62
N ILE A 58 1.35 12.65 -7.73
CA ILE A 58 -0.03 12.29 -7.33
C ILE A 58 -1.03 13.31 -7.87
N GLY A 59 -2.17 12.84 -8.38
CA GLY A 59 -3.30 13.65 -8.80
C GLY A 59 -3.35 13.89 -10.31
N PRO A 60 -4.49 14.43 -10.81
CA PRO A 60 -4.68 14.64 -12.23
C PRO A 60 -3.60 15.56 -12.79
N ALA A 61 -2.75 15.04 -13.68
CA ALA A 61 -1.76 15.87 -14.36
C ALA A 61 -2.38 16.59 -15.58
N PRO A 62 -2.02 17.86 -15.82
CA PRO A 62 -2.38 18.56 -17.05
C PRO A 62 -1.87 17.83 -18.29
N ALA A 63 -2.60 17.91 -19.41
CA ALA A 63 -2.27 17.19 -20.65
C ALA A 63 -0.79 17.29 -21.08
N PRO A 64 -0.11 18.46 -21.04
CA PRO A 64 1.31 18.53 -21.43
C PRO A 64 2.25 17.73 -20.52
N VAL A 65 1.90 17.55 -19.25
CA VAL A 65 2.66 16.71 -18.31
C VAL A 65 2.37 15.24 -18.59
N THR A 66 1.10 14.88 -18.80
CA THR A 66 0.67 13.53 -19.15
C THR A 66 1.32 13.04 -20.44
N GLU A 67 1.27 13.82 -21.51
CA GLU A 67 1.91 13.52 -22.80
C GLU A 67 3.41 13.30 -22.66
N ARG A 68 4.07 14.13 -21.82
CA ARG A 68 5.51 14.06 -21.60
C ARG A 68 5.93 12.82 -20.81
N LEU A 69 5.11 12.35 -19.86
CA LEU A 69 5.39 11.19 -19.01
C LEU A 69 4.98 9.87 -19.66
N MET A 70 3.87 9.83 -20.38
CA MET A 70 3.40 8.61 -21.05
C MET A 70 4.04 8.38 -22.43
N GLY A 71 4.66 9.41 -23.00
CA GLY A 71 5.04 9.42 -24.40
C GLY A 71 3.82 9.58 -25.33
N ALA A 72 4.06 9.99 -26.58
CA ALA A 72 2.98 10.01 -27.56
C ALA A 72 2.54 8.57 -27.89
N PRO A 73 1.23 8.29 -28.00
CA PRO A 73 0.71 6.94 -28.27
C PRO A 73 1.11 6.34 -29.63
N TRP A 74 1.79 7.12 -30.48
CA TRP A 74 2.24 6.71 -31.82
C TRP A 74 3.71 7.10 -31.94
N GLY A 75 4.57 6.11 -31.67
CA GLY A 75 5.97 6.32 -31.34
C GLY A 75 6.77 7.16 -32.34
N MET A 76 7.74 7.86 -31.79
CA MET A 76 9.09 7.96 -32.30
C MET A 76 10.00 7.99 -31.08
N ASP A 77 11.10 7.26 -31.20
CA ASP A 77 12.16 7.02 -30.23
C ASP A 77 12.95 8.31 -29.91
N GLU A 78 12.27 9.35 -29.43
CA GLU A 78 12.91 10.47 -28.74
C GLU A 78 13.28 9.96 -27.36
N GLY A 79 14.49 9.39 -27.25
CA GLY A 79 15.02 8.80 -26.02
C GLY A 79 14.60 9.61 -24.81
N SER A 80 13.93 8.94 -23.86
CA SER A 80 13.19 9.56 -22.76
C SER A 80 13.95 10.74 -22.18
N LEU A 81 13.57 11.96 -22.61
CA LEU A 81 14.27 13.17 -22.22
C LEU A 81 14.31 13.22 -20.69
N PRO A 82 15.43 13.61 -20.08
CA PRO A 82 15.67 13.42 -18.66
C PRO A 82 14.59 14.07 -17.79
N ILE A 83 14.18 13.35 -16.74
CA ILE A 83 13.29 13.86 -15.69
C ILE A 83 14.17 14.15 -14.48
N HIS A 84 14.38 15.43 -14.23
CA HIS A 84 15.18 15.96 -13.14
C HIS A 84 14.33 16.12 -11.89
N ILE A 85 14.81 15.61 -10.77
CA ILE A 85 14.11 15.69 -9.49
C ILE A 85 14.81 16.69 -8.58
N ALA A 86 14.02 17.60 -8.00
CA ALA A 86 14.46 18.50 -6.95
C ALA A 86 13.45 18.54 -5.80
N VAL A 87 13.92 18.88 -4.60
CA VAL A 87 13.08 19.03 -3.41
C VAL A 87 13.40 20.34 -2.70
N ARG A 88 12.35 21.06 -2.29
CA ARG A 88 12.44 22.25 -1.43
C ARG A 88 12.54 21.82 0.03
N VAL A 89 13.62 22.21 0.70
CA VAL A 89 13.88 21.95 2.13
C VAL A 89 14.19 23.28 2.81
N GLY A 90 13.30 23.76 3.70
CA GLY A 90 13.56 24.95 4.52
C GLY A 90 13.90 26.22 3.70
N GLY A 91 13.32 26.37 2.51
CA GLY A 91 13.58 27.50 1.61
C GLY A 91 14.73 27.29 0.62
N GLU A 92 15.55 26.24 0.78
CA GLU A 92 16.55 25.83 -0.20
C GLU A 92 15.97 24.82 -1.20
N VAL A 93 16.55 24.72 -2.40
CA VAL A 93 16.24 23.64 -3.36
C VAL A 93 17.42 22.68 -3.45
N LEU A 94 17.15 21.39 -3.28
CA LEU A 94 18.11 20.29 -3.40
C LEU A 94 17.83 19.51 -4.67
N TYR A 95 18.82 19.40 -5.54
CA TYR A 95 18.76 18.53 -6.69
C TYR A 95 19.11 17.10 -6.28
N LEU A 96 18.27 16.13 -6.68
CA LEU A 96 18.38 14.73 -6.28
C LEU A 96 18.84 13.80 -7.41
N GLY A 97 18.95 14.32 -8.63
CA GLY A 97 19.35 13.54 -9.80
C GLY A 97 18.22 13.36 -10.81
N THR A 98 18.37 12.32 -11.63
CA THR A 98 17.46 11.94 -12.71
C THR A 98 16.63 10.72 -12.32
N ALA A 99 15.43 10.65 -12.87
CA ALA A 99 14.51 9.54 -12.70
C ALA A 99 13.88 9.14 -14.04
N GLN A 100 13.33 7.93 -14.08
CA GLN A 100 12.61 7.39 -15.23
C GLN A 100 11.23 6.92 -14.79
N VAL A 101 10.25 7.00 -15.69
CA VAL A 101 8.90 6.50 -15.44
C VAL A 101 8.96 4.98 -15.29
N SER A 102 8.51 4.46 -14.14
CA SER A 102 8.41 3.02 -13.88
C SER A 102 6.97 2.52 -14.04
N GLN A 103 6.00 3.31 -13.58
CA GLN A 103 4.59 2.95 -13.63
C GLN A 103 3.72 4.20 -13.76
N VAL A 104 2.59 4.08 -14.45
CA VAL A 104 1.61 5.15 -14.61
C VAL A 104 0.20 4.60 -14.35
N GLY A 105 -0.53 5.26 -13.46
CA GLY A 105 -1.97 5.09 -13.31
C GLY A 105 -2.73 6.16 -14.08
N THR A 106 -3.81 5.75 -14.75
CA THR A 106 -4.69 6.66 -15.48
C THR A 106 -6.16 6.37 -15.21
N SER A 107 -6.97 7.42 -15.25
CA SER A 107 -8.43 7.34 -15.23
C SER A 107 -8.96 8.28 -16.32
N ASP A 108 -9.79 7.75 -17.22
CA ASP A 108 -10.33 8.49 -18.38
C ASP A 108 -9.25 9.21 -19.22
N GLY A 109 -8.06 8.60 -19.34
CA GLY A 109 -6.92 9.17 -20.08
C GLY A 109 -6.17 10.30 -19.35
N VAL A 110 -6.57 10.63 -18.12
CA VAL A 110 -5.85 11.56 -17.25
C VAL A 110 -4.97 10.77 -16.29
N LEU A 111 -3.70 11.18 -16.18
CA LEU A 111 -2.74 10.57 -15.24
C LEU A 111 -3.20 10.86 -13.80
N THR A 112 -3.45 9.82 -13.03
CA THR A 112 -3.86 9.89 -11.61
C THR A 112 -2.67 9.77 -10.67
N ASP A 113 -1.69 8.98 -11.08
CA ASP A 113 -0.46 8.73 -10.34
C ASP A 113 0.64 8.32 -11.32
N CYS A 114 1.89 8.67 -11.00
CA CYS A 114 3.05 8.26 -11.76
C CYS A 114 4.21 7.98 -10.81
N GLU A 115 4.76 6.78 -10.94
CA GLU A 115 5.95 6.34 -10.22
C GLU A 115 7.18 6.63 -11.07
N LEU A 116 8.12 7.33 -10.45
CA LEU A 116 9.40 7.71 -11.05
C LEU A 116 10.51 7.06 -10.24
N ARG A 117 11.29 6.19 -10.87
CA ARG A 117 12.43 5.52 -10.25
C ARG A 117 13.70 6.31 -10.47
N PHE A 118 14.43 6.63 -9.41
CA PHE A 118 15.76 7.24 -9.50
C PHE A 118 16.74 6.32 -10.23
N GLU A 119 17.63 6.93 -11.03
CA GLU A 119 18.73 6.19 -11.66
C GLU A 119 19.75 5.69 -10.64
N ALA A 120 19.92 6.41 -9.52
CA ALA A 120 20.74 6.01 -8.38
C ALA A 120 19.95 6.21 -7.08
N PRO A 121 19.86 5.20 -6.19
CA PRO A 121 19.16 5.34 -4.92
C PRO A 121 19.74 6.46 -4.04
N LEU A 122 18.87 7.18 -3.33
CA LEU A 122 19.27 8.20 -2.38
C LEU A 122 19.97 7.59 -1.17
N SER A 123 20.98 8.30 -0.65
CA SER A 123 21.57 7.94 0.64
C SER A 123 20.55 8.13 1.77
N ARG A 124 20.71 7.37 2.87
CA ARG A 124 19.83 7.49 4.04
C ARG A 124 19.79 8.91 4.62
N GLU A 125 20.93 9.60 4.63
CA GLU A 125 21.04 10.98 5.08
C GLU A 125 20.23 11.93 4.21
N LEU A 126 20.35 11.80 2.88
CA LEU A 126 19.60 12.62 1.94
C LEU A 126 18.10 12.32 2.01
N LEU A 127 17.72 11.05 2.11
CA LEU A 127 16.34 10.61 2.29
C LEU A 127 15.73 11.24 3.56
N ASN A 128 16.41 11.14 4.70
CA ASN A 128 15.94 11.72 5.96
C ASN A 128 15.84 13.26 5.90
N ARG A 129 16.59 13.92 5.02
CA ARG A 129 16.52 15.38 4.84
C ARG A 129 15.32 15.80 3.99
N VAL A 130 14.99 15.05 2.94
CA VAL A 130 13.88 15.35 2.02
C VAL A 130 12.55 14.74 2.45
N ARG A 131 12.60 13.69 3.26
CA ARG A 131 11.51 13.09 4.01
C ARG A 131 11.88 13.07 5.50
N PRO A 132 11.80 14.22 6.19
CA PRO A 132 12.04 14.23 7.62
C PRO A 132 11.07 13.26 8.28
N PRO A 133 11.56 12.29 9.09
CA PRO A 133 10.68 11.33 9.73
C PRO A 133 9.70 12.10 10.60
N LEU A 134 8.40 11.86 10.41
CA LEU A 134 7.44 12.32 11.39
C LEU A 134 7.76 11.63 12.72
N PRO A 135 7.66 12.35 13.86
CA PRO A 135 7.77 11.68 15.15
C PRO A 135 6.77 10.53 15.14
N PRO A 136 7.17 9.31 15.53
CA PRO A 136 6.28 8.16 15.48
C PRO A 136 5.05 8.47 16.33
N GLU A 137 3.92 8.69 15.67
CA GLU A 137 2.65 8.80 16.36
C GLU A 137 2.35 7.43 16.92
N HIS A 138 2.47 7.27 18.24
CA HIS A 138 2.09 6.11 19.05
C HIS A 138 2.06 4.78 18.27
N LEU A 139 3.21 4.33 17.77
CA LEU A 139 3.29 3.00 17.17
C LEU A 139 2.79 1.98 18.19
N PRO A 140 1.90 1.05 17.81
CA PRO A 140 1.42 0.04 18.73
C PRO A 140 2.58 -0.77 19.30
N GLY A 141 2.50 -1.06 20.61
CA GLY A 141 3.50 -1.87 21.29
C GLY A 141 3.57 -3.29 20.73
N LEU A 142 4.71 -3.96 20.95
CA LEU A 142 4.94 -5.34 20.50
C LEU A 142 4.46 -6.40 21.51
N GLU A 143 3.71 -6.00 22.55
CA GLU A 143 3.27 -6.89 23.63
C GLU A 143 2.39 -8.04 23.13
N TRP A 144 1.63 -7.81 22.05
CA TRP A 144 0.78 -8.82 21.41
C TRP A 144 1.55 -10.07 20.96
N LEU A 145 2.84 -9.95 20.64
CA LEU A 145 3.69 -11.09 20.27
C LEU A 145 3.80 -12.11 21.40
N GLY A 146 3.71 -11.67 22.66
CA GLY A 146 3.73 -12.56 23.82
C GLY A 146 2.54 -13.52 23.88
N ASN A 147 1.44 -13.20 23.19
CA ASN A 147 0.22 -13.98 23.18
C ASN A 147 0.12 -14.98 22.02
N VAL A 148 0.94 -14.85 20.96
CA VAL A 148 0.80 -15.61 19.70
C VAL A 148 0.82 -17.13 19.88
N ASN A 149 1.64 -17.64 20.82
CA ASN A 149 1.80 -19.07 21.07
C ASN A 149 0.83 -19.64 22.13
N GLY A 150 0.01 -18.79 22.78
CA GLY A 150 -0.84 -19.21 23.90
C GLY A 150 -2.29 -18.73 23.78
N ASP A 151 -2.48 -17.45 23.50
CA ASP A 151 -3.79 -16.79 23.37
C ASP A 151 -3.84 -15.95 22.09
N ARG A 152 -4.07 -16.63 20.96
CA ARG A 152 -4.16 -15.98 19.64
C ARG A 152 -5.31 -14.99 19.54
N ALA A 153 -6.39 -15.21 20.29
CA ALA A 153 -7.49 -14.26 20.38
C ALA A 153 -7.01 -12.94 21.01
N ALA A 154 -6.30 -12.99 22.14
CA ALA A 154 -5.72 -11.79 22.75
C ALA A 154 -4.65 -11.14 21.85
N ALA A 155 -3.85 -11.92 21.13
CA ALA A 155 -2.87 -11.39 20.17
C ALA A 155 -3.55 -10.58 19.05
N LEU A 156 -4.59 -11.14 18.43
CA LEU A 156 -5.37 -10.48 17.38
C LEU A 156 -6.03 -9.19 17.89
N ASP A 157 -6.64 -9.24 19.08
CA ASP A 157 -7.30 -8.08 19.68
C ASP A 157 -6.32 -6.92 19.90
N GLN A 158 -5.19 -7.20 20.54
CA GLN A 158 -4.17 -6.19 20.84
C GLN A 158 -3.56 -5.62 19.56
N PHE A 159 -3.27 -6.47 18.57
CA PHE A 159 -2.75 -6.02 17.28
C PHE A 159 -3.75 -5.11 16.56
N VAL A 160 -4.99 -5.57 16.38
CA VAL A 160 -6.02 -4.81 15.64
C VAL A 160 -6.36 -3.50 16.35
N THR A 161 -6.49 -3.54 17.69
CA THR A 161 -6.78 -2.36 18.49
C THR A 161 -5.68 -1.32 18.44
N GLY A 162 -4.42 -1.76 18.42
CA GLY A 162 -3.26 -0.89 18.36
C GLY A 162 -2.96 -0.34 16.95
N TRP A 163 -3.21 -1.13 15.91
CA TRP A 163 -2.84 -0.76 14.53
C TRP A 163 -3.93 0.01 13.79
N TYR A 164 -5.18 -0.44 13.87
CA TYR A 164 -6.25 0.15 13.07
C TYR A 164 -6.95 1.28 13.84
N PRO A 165 -7.08 2.47 13.24
CA PRO A 165 -7.77 3.58 13.87
C PRO A 165 -9.24 3.26 14.09
N THR A 166 -9.80 3.81 15.15
CA THR A 166 -11.25 3.72 15.40
C THR A 166 -11.94 4.66 14.41
N ALA A 167 -12.91 4.15 13.66
CA ALA A 167 -13.83 4.99 12.91
C ALA A 167 -14.74 5.73 13.91
N ASP A 168 -15.17 6.95 13.58
CA ASP A 168 -16.19 7.68 14.35
C ASP A 168 -17.49 6.87 14.36
N ALA A 169 -17.63 5.98 15.35
CA ALA A 169 -18.70 4.98 15.39
C ALA A 169 -20.01 5.63 15.87
N THR A 170 -21.00 5.69 14.98
CA THR A 170 -22.36 6.16 15.30
C THR A 170 -23.24 5.08 15.95
N GLU A 171 -22.81 3.82 15.98
CA GLU A 171 -23.62 2.71 16.51
C GLU A 171 -22.93 2.01 17.70
N SER A 172 -23.72 1.86 18.77
CA SER A 172 -23.36 1.06 19.93
C SER A 172 -23.37 -0.42 19.58
N PRO A 173 -22.49 -1.24 20.19
CA PRO A 173 -22.43 -2.67 19.88
C PRO A 173 -23.73 -3.36 20.32
N THR A 174 -24.58 -3.71 19.37
CA THR A 174 -25.71 -4.61 19.59
C THR A 174 -25.18 -6.03 19.83
N SER A 175 -25.77 -6.65 20.85
CA SER A 175 -25.55 -7.98 21.42
C SER A 175 -25.02 -9.06 20.47
N ASP A 176 -24.11 -9.89 20.99
CA ASP A 176 -23.66 -11.17 20.40
C ASP A 176 -24.84 -11.91 19.76
N SER A 177 -24.87 -11.95 18.44
CA SER A 177 -25.75 -12.86 17.71
C SER A 177 -25.27 -14.28 17.99
N ALA A 178 -26.21 -15.23 18.08
CA ALA A 178 -25.93 -16.67 18.10
C ALA A 178 -25.46 -17.15 16.71
N SER A 179 -24.47 -16.44 16.16
CA SER A 179 -23.87 -16.70 14.86
C SER A 179 -23.18 -18.07 14.90
N ARG A 180 -23.44 -18.90 13.88
CA ARG A 180 -22.81 -20.22 13.71
C ARG A 180 -21.34 -20.12 13.26
N LEU A 181 -20.75 -18.93 13.35
CA LEU A 181 -19.39 -18.69 12.93
C LEU A 181 -18.37 -19.11 14.01
N PRO A 182 -17.19 -19.59 13.60
CA PRO A 182 -16.08 -19.84 14.51
C PRO A 182 -15.75 -18.62 15.37
N SER A 183 -15.20 -18.89 16.55
CA SER A 183 -14.88 -17.85 17.55
C SER A 183 -13.96 -16.75 17.01
N GLY A 184 -12.95 -17.13 16.22
CA GLY A 184 -12.00 -16.20 15.59
C GLY A 184 -12.67 -15.18 14.67
N LEU A 185 -13.56 -15.62 13.77
CA LEU A 185 -14.30 -14.71 12.87
C LEU A 185 -15.23 -13.78 13.66
N ARG A 186 -15.96 -14.31 14.65
CA ARG A 186 -16.82 -13.48 15.51
C ARG A 186 -16.03 -12.41 16.24
N GLN A 187 -14.81 -12.74 16.69
CA GLN A 187 -13.93 -11.78 17.32
C GLN A 187 -13.48 -10.69 16.35
N LEU A 188 -13.02 -11.06 15.16
CA LEU A 188 -12.61 -10.09 14.15
C LEU A 188 -13.78 -9.16 13.77
N TYR A 189 -14.99 -9.69 13.55
CA TYR A 189 -16.15 -8.87 13.24
C TYR A 189 -16.52 -7.90 14.37
N ARG A 190 -16.37 -8.30 15.64
CA ARG A 190 -16.55 -7.40 16.77
C ARG A 190 -15.58 -6.22 16.74
N LEU A 191 -14.30 -6.49 16.44
CA LEU A 191 -13.28 -5.47 16.30
C LEU A 191 -13.56 -4.57 15.09
N ALA A 192 -13.96 -5.17 13.97
CA ALA A 192 -14.25 -4.49 12.71
C ALA A 192 -15.41 -3.48 12.80
N LYS A 193 -16.39 -3.69 13.70
CA LYS A 193 -17.46 -2.72 13.95
C LYS A 193 -16.94 -1.32 14.30
N GLN A 194 -15.83 -1.24 15.03
CA GLN A 194 -15.18 0.02 15.38
C GLN A 194 -14.00 0.34 14.48
N ARG A 195 -13.40 -0.68 13.85
CA ARG A 195 -12.17 -0.60 13.06
C ARG A 195 -12.35 -1.30 11.72
N PRO A 196 -13.14 -0.73 10.79
CA PRO A 196 -13.52 -1.40 9.55
C PRO A 196 -12.30 -1.82 8.71
N GLY A 197 -11.18 -1.10 8.80
CA GLY A 197 -9.93 -1.45 8.13
C GLY A 197 -9.35 -2.82 8.53
N ALA A 198 -9.76 -3.40 9.67
CA ALA A 198 -9.35 -4.73 10.10
C ALA A 198 -9.86 -5.85 9.18
N LEU A 199 -10.86 -5.59 8.33
CA LEU A 199 -11.31 -6.53 7.31
C LEU A 199 -10.46 -6.53 6.04
N GLY A 200 -9.43 -5.68 5.97
CA GLY A 200 -8.48 -5.63 4.87
C GLY A 200 -8.87 -4.72 3.71
N THR A 201 -7.88 -4.37 2.89
CA THR A 201 -8.02 -3.52 1.69
C THR A 201 -7.49 -4.23 0.44
N GLN A 202 -6.33 -4.88 0.52
CA GLN A 202 -5.76 -5.66 -0.60
C GLN A 202 -6.45 -7.01 -0.71
N ASN A 203 -6.54 -7.73 0.39
CA ASN A 203 -7.47 -8.83 0.54
C ASN A 203 -8.60 -8.39 1.46
N ARG A 204 -9.72 -9.10 1.40
CA ARG A 204 -10.92 -8.76 2.16
C ARG A 204 -11.45 -9.98 2.88
N ILE A 205 -11.59 -9.88 4.19
CA ILE A 205 -12.54 -10.72 4.93
C ILE A 205 -13.93 -10.14 4.68
N LEU A 206 -14.81 -10.94 4.11
CA LEU A 206 -16.17 -10.54 3.77
C LEU A 206 -16.94 -10.15 5.04
N PRO A 207 -17.73 -9.07 5.03
CA PRO A 207 -18.69 -8.78 6.09
C PRO A 207 -19.61 -9.97 6.34
N GLU A 208 -20.12 -10.12 7.57
CA GLU A 208 -20.99 -11.25 7.94
C GLU A 208 -22.24 -11.36 7.02
N SER A 209 -22.76 -10.24 6.52
CA SER A 209 -23.89 -10.21 5.58
C SER A 209 -23.60 -10.77 4.20
N ASP A 210 -22.32 -10.82 3.82
CA ASP A 210 -21.85 -11.13 2.46
C ASP A 210 -21.24 -12.54 2.40
N LEU A 211 -21.19 -13.23 3.55
CA LEU A 211 -20.80 -14.62 3.64
C LEU A 211 -21.77 -15.50 2.86
N HIS A 212 -21.20 -16.43 2.12
CA HIS A 212 -21.96 -17.37 1.30
C HIS A 212 -21.21 -18.69 1.24
N THR A 213 -21.95 -19.76 0.97
CA THR A 213 -21.32 -21.04 0.66
C THR A 213 -20.91 -21.08 -0.80
N ASP A 214 -19.96 -21.95 -1.13
CA ASP A 214 -19.68 -22.33 -2.50
C ASP A 214 -20.89 -22.99 -3.18
N HIS A 215 -20.74 -23.29 -4.47
CA HIS A 215 -21.81 -23.87 -5.28
C HIS A 215 -22.27 -25.27 -4.83
N LEU A 216 -21.45 -25.98 -4.04
CA LEU A 216 -21.79 -27.27 -3.46
C LEU A 216 -22.44 -27.14 -2.07
N GLY A 217 -22.33 -25.98 -1.43
CA GLY A 217 -22.84 -25.75 -0.08
C GLY A 217 -21.93 -26.31 1.02
N GLU A 218 -20.71 -26.74 0.67
CA GLU A 218 -19.80 -27.48 1.55
C GLU A 218 -18.75 -26.56 2.19
N MET A 219 -18.45 -25.43 1.53
CA MET A 219 -17.42 -24.50 1.96
C MET A 219 -18.02 -23.12 2.19
N LEU A 220 -17.83 -22.54 3.38
CA LEU A 220 -18.17 -21.16 3.68
C LEU A 220 -17.05 -20.25 3.18
N VAL A 221 -17.32 -19.44 2.16
CA VAL A 221 -16.38 -18.43 1.66
C VAL A 221 -16.43 -17.23 2.60
N PHE A 222 -15.28 -16.87 3.17
CA PHE A 222 -15.19 -15.79 4.14
C PHE A 222 -14.12 -14.74 3.79
N GLY A 223 -13.20 -15.06 2.89
CA GLY A 223 -12.16 -14.13 2.45
C GLY A 223 -11.95 -14.19 0.95
N VAL A 224 -11.59 -13.07 0.35
CA VAL A 224 -11.32 -12.93 -1.09
C VAL A 224 -10.14 -12.00 -1.35
N GLU A 225 -9.44 -12.23 -2.45
CA GLU A 225 -8.51 -11.24 -3.00
C GLU A 225 -9.27 -10.10 -3.71
N ASN A 226 -8.73 -8.88 -3.74
CA ASN A 226 -9.46 -7.71 -4.23
C ASN A 226 -9.80 -7.73 -5.73
N LEU A 227 -9.04 -8.44 -6.56
CA LEU A 227 -9.29 -8.64 -8.00
C LEU A 227 -10.02 -9.95 -8.31
N GLY A 228 -10.33 -10.76 -7.29
CA GLY A 228 -11.05 -12.02 -7.41
C GLY A 228 -10.21 -13.19 -7.94
N GLY A 229 -8.88 -13.14 -7.79
CA GLY A 229 -7.99 -14.21 -8.24
C GLY A 229 -8.10 -15.50 -7.41
N PHE A 230 -8.35 -15.37 -6.11
CA PHE A 230 -8.50 -16.48 -5.18
C PHE A 230 -9.39 -16.12 -3.99
N PHE A 231 -9.78 -17.14 -3.22
CA PHE A 231 -10.58 -16.98 -2.01
C PHE A 231 -10.17 -17.95 -0.90
N TRP A 232 -10.55 -17.59 0.32
CA TRP A 232 -10.43 -18.44 1.50
C TRP A 232 -11.80 -18.91 1.98
N SER A 233 -11.82 -20.16 2.40
CA SER A 233 -13.02 -20.82 2.87
C SER A 233 -12.78 -21.70 4.08
N LEU A 234 -13.87 -22.00 4.78
CA LEU A 234 -13.92 -22.94 5.90
C LEU A 234 -14.85 -24.08 5.53
N LEU A 235 -14.56 -25.29 6.02
CA LEU A 235 -15.53 -26.38 5.91
C LEU A 235 -16.82 -25.99 6.62
N TRP A 236 -17.95 -26.08 5.92
CA TRP A 236 -19.26 -25.72 6.43
C TRP A 236 -20.07 -26.97 6.76
N THR A 237 -20.32 -27.21 8.04
CA THR A 237 -21.06 -28.38 8.51
C THR A 237 -22.30 -27.98 9.30
N LEU A 238 -23.31 -28.85 9.29
CA LEU A 238 -24.53 -28.68 10.07
C LEU A 238 -24.33 -28.94 11.57
N GLU A 239 -23.24 -29.59 11.96
CA GLU A 239 -22.88 -29.92 13.34
C GLU A 239 -22.32 -28.72 14.12
N GLY A 240 -22.04 -27.61 13.42
CA GLY A 240 -21.47 -26.40 13.98
C GLY A 240 -19.97 -26.29 13.68
N PRO A 241 -19.39 -25.09 13.85
CA PRO A 241 -17.99 -24.86 13.52
C PRO A 241 -17.07 -25.61 14.50
N GLU A 242 -15.96 -26.12 13.97
CA GLU A 242 -14.82 -26.49 14.80
C GLU A 242 -14.33 -25.27 15.62
N ALA A 243 -13.67 -25.52 16.75
CA ALA A 243 -13.22 -24.45 17.63
C ALA A 243 -12.24 -23.49 16.93
N ASP A 244 -11.31 -24.07 16.16
CA ASP A 244 -10.31 -23.36 15.36
C ASP A 244 -10.12 -24.10 14.02
N PRO A 245 -11.00 -23.84 13.03
CA PRO A 245 -11.06 -24.64 11.82
C PRO A 245 -9.87 -24.41 10.89
N THR A 246 -9.55 -25.43 10.09
CA THR A 246 -8.60 -25.31 8.96
C THR A 246 -9.13 -24.29 7.95
N VAL A 247 -8.25 -23.39 7.51
CA VAL A 247 -8.51 -22.45 6.41
C VAL A 247 -8.07 -23.08 5.09
N TRP A 248 -8.93 -22.98 4.08
CA TRP A 248 -8.68 -23.51 2.74
C TRP A 248 -8.54 -22.37 1.75
N PHE A 249 -7.38 -22.31 1.10
CA PHE A 249 -7.07 -21.42 -0.02
C PHE A 249 -7.45 -22.09 -1.34
N ARG A 250 -8.03 -21.32 -2.28
CA ARG A 250 -8.34 -21.81 -3.63
C ARG A 250 -8.18 -20.70 -4.67
N GLU A 251 -7.35 -20.93 -5.68
CA GLU A 251 -7.37 -20.18 -6.95
C GLU A 251 -8.51 -20.66 -7.86
N PHE A 252 -9.00 -19.80 -8.75
CA PHE A 252 -10.12 -20.17 -9.62
C PHE A 252 -9.78 -21.43 -10.45
N ASP A 253 -10.70 -22.41 -10.46
CA ASP A 253 -10.55 -23.73 -11.11
C ASP A 253 -9.43 -24.65 -10.56
N GLU A 254 -8.86 -24.36 -9.38
CA GLU A 254 -7.88 -25.23 -8.72
C GLU A 254 -8.45 -26.01 -7.52
N GLU A 255 -7.74 -27.07 -7.13
CA GLU A 255 -8.05 -27.83 -5.92
C GLU A 255 -7.75 -27.01 -4.66
N PRO A 256 -8.56 -27.10 -3.59
CA PRO A 256 -8.29 -26.44 -2.32
C PRO A 256 -6.98 -26.91 -1.71
N ILE A 257 -6.20 -25.96 -1.20
CA ILE A 257 -4.99 -26.22 -0.43
C ILE A 257 -5.22 -25.72 0.99
N ALA A 258 -4.85 -26.52 1.99
CA ALA A 258 -4.91 -26.09 3.38
C ALA A 258 -3.82 -25.05 3.66
N GLU A 259 -4.21 -23.94 4.28
CA GLU A 259 -3.27 -22.97 4.85
C GLU A 259 -2.48 -23.60 6.00
N GLN A 260 -1.29 -23.08 6.28
CA GLN A 260 -0.41 -23.65 7.31
C GLN A 260 -0.96 -23.45 8.73
N GLU A 261 -1.59 -22.31 8.99
CA GLU A 261 -2.20 -22.02 10.29
C GLU A 261 -3.73 -22.25 10.22
N PRO A 262 -4.33 -22.77 11.30
CA PRO A 262 -5.78 -22.73 11.45
C PRO A 262 -6.27 -21.28 11.58
N LEU A 263 -7.58 -21.08 11.54
CA LEU A 263 -8.23 -19.78 11.47
C LEU A 263 -7.63 -18.74 12.45
N SER A 264 -7.38 -19.09 13.70
CA SER A 264 -6.85 -18.15 14.71
C SER A 264 -5.47 -17.61 14.34
N GLY A 265 -4.57 -18.45 13.81
CA GLY A 265 -3.25 -18.03 13.35
C GLY A 265 -3.32 -17.32 11.99
N PHE A 266 -4.17 -17.83 11.09
CA PHE A 266 -4.45 -17.21 9.80
C PHE A 266 -4.93 -15.77 9.95
N LEU A 267 -5.87 -15.48 10.85
CA LEU A 267 -6.40 -14.12 11.03
C LEU A 267 -5.33 -13.13 11.54
N ILE A 268 -4.35 -13.59 12.34
CA ILE A 268 -3.20 -12.77 12.74
C ILE A 268 -2.30 -12.50 11.52
N GLN A 269 -1.98 -13.53 10.74
CA GLN A 269 -1.16 -13.39 9.53
C GLN A 269 -1.83 -12.48 8.49
N PHE A 270 -3.13 -12.66 8.28
CA PHE A 270 -3.96 -11.80 7.43
C PHE A 270 -3.90 -10.34 7.91
N SER A 271 -4.13 -10.10 9.20
CA SER A 271 -4.11 -8.73 9.75
C SER A 271 -2.72 -8.09 9.62
N LEU A 272 -1.65 -8.84 9.83
CA LEU A 272 -0.27 -8.36 9.61
C LEU A 272 0.01 -8.05 8.15
N PHE A 273 -0.43 -8.91 7.24
CA PHE A 273 -0.29 -8.70 5.82
C PHE A 273 -1.04 -7.44 5.37
N GLU A 274 -2.32 -7.31 5.74
CA GLU A 274 -3.13 -6.14 5.40
C GLU A 274 -2.63 -4.85 6.07
N ALA A 275 -2.13 -4.93 7.30
CA ALA A 275 -1.47 -3.81 7.95
C ALA A 275 -0.21 -3.36 7.18
N SER A 276 0.57 -4.32 6.66
CA SER A 276 1.79 -4.04 5.92
C SER A 276 1.50 -3.48 4.53
N MET A 277 0.54 -4.08 3.83
CA MET A 277 0.14 -3.71 2.47
C MET A 277 -0.77 -2.48 2.43
N GLY A 278 -1.50 -2.21 3.51
CA GLY A 278 -2.33 -1.02 3.67
C GLY A 278 -1.58 0.17 4.29
N ALA A 279 -0.34 -0.01 4.73
CA ALA A 279 0.46 1.08 5.25
C ALA A 279 0.74 2.12 4.16
N ASP A 280 0.74 3.38 4.55
CA ASP A 280 0.92 4.53 3.65
C ASP A 280 2.10 4.40 2.69
N TYR A 281 3.22 3.82 3.14
CA TYR A 281 4.44 3.62 2.34
C TYR A 281 4.66 2.18 1.87
N LEU A 282 3.72 1.29 2.16
CA LEU A 282 3.87 -0.16 2.19
C LEU A 282 5.01 -0.57 3.14
N ALA A 283 4.71 -1.36 4.17
CA ALA A 283 5.73 -1.94 5.03
C ALA A 283 6.26 -3.25 4.40
N LEU A 284 6.78 -3.14 3.18
CA LEU A 284 7.34 -4.31 2.50
C LEU A 284 8.63 -4.72 3.23
N PRO A 285 8.76 -5.98 3.67
CA PRO A 285 10.03 -6.47 4.14
C PRO A 285 11.05 -6.33 3.01
N ARG A 286 12.30 -6.03 3.37
CA ARG A 286 13.40 -6.13 2.40
C ARG A 286 13.32 -7.50 1.76
N LYS A 287 13.36 -7.57 0.41
CA LYS A 287 13.46 -8.85 -0.28
C LYS A 287 14.68 -9.59 0.27
N LEU A 288 14.40 -10.65 1.02
CA LEU A 288 15.44 -11.53 1.51
C LEU A 288 16.04 -12.26 0.31
N THR A 289 17.36 -12.34 0.28
CA THR A 289 18.04 -13.19 -0.68
C THR A 289 17.66 -14.65 -0.43
N ALA A 290 17.75 -15.50 -1.46
CA ALA A 290 17.49 -16.93 -1.30
C ALA A 290 18.31 -17.56 -0.16
N GLN A 291 19.51 -17.04 0.07
CA GLN A 291 20.39 -17.46 1.16
C GLN A 291 19.87 -17.06 2.55
N GLU A 292 19.30 -15.87 2.70
CA GLU A 292 18.69 -15.42 3.97
C GLU A 292 17.40 -16.17 4.27
N VAL A 293 16.60 -16.50 3.26
CA VAL A 293 15.38 -17.32 3.42
C VAL A 293 15.74 -18.73 3.90
N GLU A 294 16.77 -19.34 3.32
CA GLU A 294 17.19 -20.69 3.72
C GLU A 294 17.71 -20.73 5.17
N ALA A 295 18.33 -19.65 5.65
CA ALA A 295 18.79 -19.54 7.03
C ALA A 295 17.66 -19.41 8.07
N LEU A 296 16.43 -19.06 7.65
CA LEU A 296 15.27 -18.91 8.54
C LEU A 296 14.44 -20.20 8.69
N ARG A 297 14.72 -21.25 7.92
CA ARG A 297 13.99 -22.53 7.92
C ARG A 297 14.41 -23.48 9.06
N VAL A 298 14.91 -22.97 10.18
CA VAL A 298 15.38 -23.78 11.32
C VAL A 298 14.21 -24.40 12.07
#